data_AF-A0A2E0TLU7-F1
#
_entry.id   AF-A0A2E0TLU7-F1
#
_cell.length_a   1.000
_cell.length_b   1.000
_cell.length_c   1.000
_cell.angle_alpha   90.00
_cell.angle_beta   90.00
_cell.angle_gamma   90.00
#
_symmetry.space_group_name_H-M   'P 1'
#
loop_
_entity.id
_entity.type
_entity.pdbx_description
1 polymer ?
#
loop_
_entity_poly.entity_id
_entity_poly.type
_entity_poly.pdbx_seq_one_letter_code
_entity_poly.pdbx_strand_id
1 'polypeptide(L)'
;MAYRDQEAALRERKALLERERARWAEEAAELETALREIGERVGALDRRLQEAGPLSGAGGWRADRVDVAAWVLALLSVPLLYAHVVWNEYIERDPTVIPAILWLATPGLLAVLVAWPYRKVSGRCRAALVFGLLGVLAPLVNLALGPVGW
;
A
#
# COMPACT_ATOMS: atom_id res chain seq x y z
N MET A 1 -8.35 50.23 -56.84
CA MET A 1 -8.71 48.79 -56.69
C MET A 1 -8.17 48.17 -55.40
N ALA A 2 -7.00 48.57 -54.88
CA ALA A 2 -6.38 48.01 -53.66
C ALA A 2 -7.24 47.93 -52.38
N TYR A 3 -8.23 48.82 -52.20
CA TYR A 3 -9.10 48.82 -51.02
C TYR A 3 -10.06 47.61 -50.96
N ARG A 4 -10.59 47.17 -52.12
CA ARG A 4 -11.47 45.98 -52.18
C ARG A 4 -10.72 44.68 -51.89
N ASP A 5 -9.45 44.60 -52.31
CA ASP A 5 -8.61 43.42 -52.06
C ASP A 5 -8.22 43.32 -50.58
N GLN A 6 -8.01 44.46 -49.90
CA GLN A 6 -7.77 44.49 -48.45
C GLN A 6 -9.01 44.09 -47.63
N GLU A 7 -10.21 44.51 -48.04
CA GLU A 7 -11.46 44.07 -47.39
C GLU A 7 -11.76 42.59 -47.59
N ALA A 8 -11.40 42.02 -48.75
CA ALA A 8 -11.52 40.59 -49.00
C ALA A 8 -10.55 39.79 -48.11
N ALA A 9 -9.28 40.21 -48.04
CA ALA A 9 -8.27 39.58 -47.18
C ALA A 9 -8.64 39.65 -45.68
N LEU A 10 -9.22 40.76 -45.22
CA LEU A 10 -9.70 40.89 -43.84
C LEU A 10 -10.88 39.96 -43.54
N ARG A 11 -11.79 39.76 -44.50
CA ARG A 11 -12.93 38.83 -44.34
C ARG A 11 -12.47 37.38 -44.27
N GLU A 12 -11.53 36.98 -45.11
CA GLU A 12 -10.94 35.63 -45.06
C GLU A 12 -10.22 35.37 -43.74
N ARG A 13 -9.42 36.33 -43.28
CA ARG A 13 -8.70 36.20 -42.01
C ARG A 13 -9.63 36.17 -40.81
N LYS A 14 -10.72 36.93 -40.83
CA LYS A 14 -11.77 36.87 -39.81
C LYS A 14 -12.45 35.49 -39.78
N ALA A 15 -12.82 34.96 -40.94
CA ALA A 15 -13.44 33.65 -41.05
C ALA A 15 -12.50 32.52 -40.56
N LEU A 16 -11.19 32.65 -40.80
CA LEU A 16 -10.18 31.70 -40.34
C LEU A 16 -10.03 31.74 -38.81
N LEU A 17 -9.95 32.93 -38.22
CA LEU A 17 -9.90 33.12 -36.77
C LEU A 17 -11.19 32.66 -36.06
N GLU A 18 -12.36 32.83 -36.69
CA GLU A 18 -13.63 32.31 -36.16
C GLU A 18 -13.65 30.78 -36.12
N ARG A 19 -13.08 30.11 -37.14
CA ARG A 19 -12.93 28.64 -37.16
C ARG A 19 -11.93 28.15 -36.13
N GLU A 20 -10.79 28.82 -35.99
CA GLU A 20 -9.79 28.48 -34.97
C GLU A 20 -10.37 28.63 -33.55
N ARG A 21 -11.13 29.70 -33.32
CA ARG A 21 -11.80 29.92 -32.03
C ARG A 21 -12.85 28.84 -31.74
N ALA A 22 -13.62 28.42 -32.73
CA ALA A 22 -14.57 27.33 -32.58
C ALA A 22 -13.85 26.01 -32.23
N ARG A 23 -12.75 25.71 -32.93
CA ARG A 23 -11.94 24.51 -32.66
C ARG A 23 -11.36 24.50 -31.25
N TRP A 24 -10.82 25.62 -30.78
CA TRP A 24 -10.27 25.71 -29.42
C TRP A 24 -11.36 25.62 -28.35
N ALA A 25 -12.57 26.09 -28.64
CA ALA A 25 -13.70 25.94 -27.73
C ALA A 25 -14.15 24.47 -27.61
N GLU A 26 -14.14 23.73 -28.72
CA GLU A 26 -14.41 22.28 -28.72
C GLU A 26 -13.33 21.52 -27.93
N GLU A 27 -12.05 21.78 -28.21
CA GLU A 27 -10.93 21.15 -27.49
C GLU A 27 -10.96 21.45 -25.99
N ALA A 28 -11.34 22.67 -25.60
CA ALA A 28 -11.49 23.05 -24.19
C ALA A 28 -12.63 22.27 -23.50
N ALA A 29 -13.76 22.08 -24.19
CA ALA A 29 -14.89 21.31 -23.66
C ALA A 29 -14.55 19.81 -23.51
N GLU A 30 -13.79 19.24 -24.45
CA GLU A 30 -13.27 17.87 -24.35
C GLU A 30 -12.30 17.71 -23.18
N LEU A 31 -11.41 18.69 -22.96
CA LEU A 31 -10.51 18.68 -21.81
C LEU A 31 -11.24 18.80 -20.48
N GLU A 32 -12.26 19.65 -20.39
CA GLU A 32 -13.06 19.83 -19.17
C GLU A 32 -13.82 18.55 -18.81
N THR A 33 -14.40 17.88 -19.81
CA THR A 33 -15.06 16.58 -19.61
C THR A 33 -14.08 15.49 -19.18
N ALA A 34 -12.91 15.41 -19.82
CA ALA A 34 -11.86 14.47 -19.42
C ALA A 34 -11.36 14.72 -17.98
N LEU A 35 -11.17 15.98 -17.58
CA LEU A 35 -10.77 16.34 -16.22
C LEU A 35 -11.84 15.94 -15.20
N ARG A 36 -13.12 16.12 -15.53
CA ARG A 36 -14.22 15.69 -14.68
C ARG A 36 -14.25 14.17 -14.50
N GLU A 37 -14.09 13.41 -15.58
CA GLU A 37 -14.01 11.94 -15.49
C GLU A 37 -12.83 11.48 -14.64
N ILE A 38 -11.65 12.10 -14.82
CA ILE A 38 -10.47 11.79 -14.00
C ILE A 38 -10.75 12.11 -12.53
N GLY A 39 -11.36 13.26 -12.25
CA GLY A 39 -11.76 13.65 -10.89
C GLY A 39 -12.71 12.65 -10.24
N GLU A 40 -13.70 12.16 -10.99
CA GLU A 40 -14.63 11.14 -10.50
C GLU A 40 -13.94 9.79 -10.26
N ARG A 41 -13.02 9.37 -11.14
CA ARG A 41 -12.23 8.14 -10.96
C ARG A 41 -11.31 8.24 -9.75
N VAL A 42 -10.64 9.37 -9.55
CA VAL A 42 -9.80 9.62 -8.38
C VAL A 42 -10.64 9.61 -7.10
N GLY A 43 -11.79 10.29 -7.09
CA GLY A 43 -12.70 10.28 -5.94
C GLY A 43 -13.32 8.92 -5.65
N ALA A 44 -13.52 8.07 -6.67
CA ALA A 44 -13.95 6.68 -6.49
C ALA A 44 -12.83 5.79 -5.92
N LEU A 45 -11.59 5.97 -6.39
CA LEU A 45 -10.42 5.27 -5.86
C LEU A 45 -10.11 5.67 -4.42
N ASP A 46 -10.21 6.95 -4.10
CA ASP A 46 -10.01 7.45 -2.73
C ASP A 46 -11.05 6.87 -1.77
N ARG A 47 -12.33 6.84 -2.17
CA ARG A 47 -13.38 6.15 -1.40
C ARG A 47 -13.08 4.66 -1.22
N ARG A 48 -12.62 3.97 -2.25
CA ARG A 48 -12.22 2.55 -2.13
C ARG A 48 -11.03 2.35 -1.19
N LEU A 49 -10.04 3.26 -1.21
CA LEU A 49 -8.91 3.23 -0.26
C LEU A 49 -9.38 3.51 1.17
N GLN A 50 -10.34 4.42 1.35
CA GLN A 50 -11.02 4.69 2.62
C GLN A 50 -12.03 3.62 3.03
N GLU A 51 -12.30 2.60 2.23
CA GLU A 51 -13.06 1.41 2.63
C GLU A 51 -12.14 0.19 2.85
N ALA A 52 -10.97 0.19 2.19
CA ALA A 52 -9.97 -0.86 2.31
C ALA A 52 -8.92 -0.58 3.41
N GLY A 53 -8.87 0.64 3.95
CA GLY A 53 -7.94 1.05 4.99
C GLY A 53 -8.31 0.51 6.39
N PRO A 54 -7.35 0.50 7.33
CA PRO A 54 -7.65 0.08 8.68
C PRO A 54 -8.59 1.07 9.39
N LEU A 55 -9.49 0.54 10.21
CA LEU A 55 -10.58 1.27 10.89
C LEU A 55 -11.58 1.97 9.96
N SER A 56 -11.57 1.63 8.67
CA SER A 56 -12.36 2.33 7.66
C SER A 56 -13.61 1.50 7.29
N GLY A 57 -14.79 2.06 7.56
CA GLY A 57 -16.09 1.39 7.35
C GLY A 57 -16.94 1.16 8.61
N ALA A 58 -18.25 0.97 8.41
CA ALA A 58 -19.27 0.90 9.47
C ALA A 58 -19.13 -0.31 10.43
N GLY A 59 -18.27 -1.29 10.12
CA GLY A 59 -18.06 -2.52 10.90
C GLY A 59 -16.97 -2.43 11.98
N GLY A 60 -16.23 -1.32 12.06
CA GLY A 60 -15.12 -1.15 13.02
C GLY A 60 -13.99 -2.18 12.83
N TRP A 61 -13.15 -2.35 13.86
CA TRP A 61 -11.93 -3.18 13.82
C TRP A 61 -12.14 -4.66 13.44
N ARG A 62 -13.36 -5.20 13.55
CA ARG A 62 -13.65 -6.61 13.19
C ARG A 62 -13.79 -6.83 11.67
N ALA A 63 -14.13 -5.78 10.94
CA ALA A 63 -14.20 -5.78 9.47
C ALA A 63 -12.87 -5.33 8.83
N ASP A 64 -11.94 -4.85 9.65
CA ASP A 64 -10.61 -4.40 9.24
C ASP A 64 -9.74 -5.60 8.88
N ARG A 65 -9.70 -5.92 7.57
CA ARG A 65 -8.93 -7.05 7.04
C ARG A 65 -7.43 -6.89 7.30
N VAL A 66 -6.93 -5.66 7.41
CA VAL A 66 -5.51 -5.37 7.63
C VAL A 66 -5.14 -5.63 9.09
N ASP A 67 -5.95 -5.15 10.04
CA ASP A 67 -5.74 -5.44 11.47
C ASP A 67 -5.88 -6.94 11.75
N VAL A 68 -6.89 -7.59 11.17
CA VAL A 68 -7.08 -9.05 11.29
C VAL A 68 -5.88 -9.80 10.70
N ALA A 69 -5.42 -9.46 9.48
CA ALA A 69 -4.27 -10.11 8.88
C ALA A 69 -2.98 -9.92 9.71
N ALA A 70 -2.73 -8.70 10.20
CA ALA A 70 -1.59 -8.41 11.05
C ALA A 70 -1.60 -9.23 12.35
N TRP A 71 -2.77 -9.33 13.01
CA TRP A 71 -2.93 -10.13 14.22
C TRP A 71 -2.86 -11.63 13.98
N VAL A 72 -3.43 -12.13 12.89
CA VAL A 72 -3.33 -13.54 12.52
C VAL A 72 -1.87 -13.92 12.31
N LEU A 73 -1.10 -13.10 11.58
CA LEU A 73 0.33 -13.33 11.36
C LEU A 73 1.13 -13.25 12.66
N ALA A 74 0.85 -12.27 13.51
CA ALA A 74 1.49 -12.13 14.83
C ALA A 74 1.17 -13.33 15.73
N LEU A 75 -0.08 -13.79 15.80
CA LEU A 75 -0.47 -14.96 16.60
C LEU A 75 0.14 -16.24 16.06
N LEU A 76 0.20 -16.40 14.73
CA LEU A 76 0.78 -17.59 14.08
C LEU A 76 2.29 -17.68 14.30
N SER A 77 2.96 -16.55 14.57
CA SER A 77 4.37 -16.54 14.95
C SER A 77 4.63 -17.20 16.31
N VAL A 78 3.69 -17.14 17.27
CA VAL A 78 3.86 -17.68 18.63
C VAL A 78 4.11 -19.21 18.65
N PRO A 79 3.24 -20.06 18.05
CA PRO A 79 3.49 -21.50 18.05
C PRO A 79 4.71 -21.88 17.22
N LEU A 80 5.05 -21.12 16.17
CA LEU A 80 6.28 -21.34 15.39
C LEU A 80 7.54 -21.01 16.20
N LEU A 81 7.47 -19.99 17.05
CA LEU A 81 8.55 -19.64 17.96
C LEU A 81 8.74 -20.72 19.03
N TYR A 82 7.64 -21.27 19.56
CA TYR A 82 7.69 -22.40 20.47
C TYR A 82 8.32 -23.63 19.80
N ALA A 83 7.87 -23.97 18.60
CA ALA A 83 8.44 -25.05 17.80
C ALA A 83 9.94 -24.81 17.54
N HIS A 84 10.34 -23.57 17.26
CA HIS A 84 11.75 -23.21 17.10
C HIS A 84 12.58 -23.46 18.36
N VAL A 85 12.10 -23.05 19.54
CA VAL A 85 12.81 -23.24 20.82
C VAL A 85 13.00 -24.73 21.11
N VAL A 86 11.91 -25.51 21.06
CA VAL A 86 11.95 -26.96 21.32
C VAL A 86 12.84 -27.67 20.32
N TRP A 87 12.70 -27.36 19.03
CA TRP A 87 13.50 -27.98 17.97
C TRP A 87 14.99 -27.67 18.09
N ASN A 88 15.34 -26.45 18.53
CA ASN A 88 16.72 -26.01 18.69
C ASN A 88 17.46 -26.72 19.84
N GLU A 89 16.76 -27.24 20.85
CA GLU A 89 17.38 -28.08 21.90
C GLU A 89 17.93 -29.39 21.34
N TYR A 90 17.35 -29.91 20.24
CA TYR A 90 17.71 -31.21 19.68
C TYR A 90 18.74 -31.14 18.55
N ILE A 91 18.97 -29.96 17.97
CA ILE A 91 19.92 -29.78 16.87
C ILE A 91 21.10 -28.95 17.37
N GLU A 92 22.19 -29.64 17.70
CA GLU A 92 23.50 -29.02 17.87
C GLU A 92 23.97 -28.42 16.55
N ARG A 93 23.70 -27.11 16.34
CA ARG A 93 24.30 -26.23 15.32
C ARG A 93 24.60 -26.88 13.96
N ASP A 94 23.60 -27.54 13.38
CA ASP A 94 23.72 -28.04 12.01
C ASP A 94 23.46 -26.87 11.03
N PRO A 95 24.44 -26.48 10.18
CA PRO A 95 24.31 -25.33 9.26
C PRO A 95 23.18 -25.50 8.23
N THR A 96 22.69 -26.73 8.05
CA THR A 96 21.52 -27.03 7.20
C THR A 96 20.19 -26.51 7.77
N VAL A 97 20.16 -26.07 9.03
CA VAL A 97 18.94 -25.64 9.75
C VAL A 97 18.69 -24.13 9.64
N ILE A 98 19.69 -23.34 9.24
CA ILE A 98 19.58 -21.87 9.07
C ILE A 98 18.40 -21.47 8.15
N PRO A 99 18.15 -22.13 7.00
CA PRO A 99 16.99 -21.82 6.16
C PRO A 99 15.66 -22.09 6.87
N ALA A 100 15.54 -23.15 7.67
CA ALA A 100 14.32 -23.47 8.40
C ALA A 100 14.01 -22.41 9.47
N ILE A 101 15.04 -21.89 10.15
CA ILE A 101 14.91 -20.80 11.14
C ILE A 101 14.41 -19.51 10.49
N LEU A 102 14.92 -19.18 9.29
CA LEU A 102 14.45 -18.01 8.53
C LEU A 102 12.98 -18.17 8.10
N TRP A 103 12.57 -19.38 7.70
CA TRP A 103 11.17 -19.70 7.40
C TRP A 103 10.25 -19.53 8.63
N LEU A 104 10.70 -19.94 9.81
CA LEU A 104 9.95 -19.81 11.06
C LEU A 104 9.74 -18.34 11.48
N ALA A 105 10.69 -17.46 11.18
CA ALA A 105 10.58 -16.02 11.43
C ALA A 105 9.70 -15.27 10.42
N THR A 106 9.36 -15.90 9.29
CA THR A 106 8.68 -15.25 8.15
C THR A 106 7.31 -14.67 8.50
N PRO A 107 6.45 -15.35 9.29
CA PRO A 107 5.15 -14.78 9.68
C PRO A 107 5.26 -13.54 10.56
N GLY A 108 6.26 -13.49 11.45
CA GLY A 108 6.56 -12.29 12.24
C GLY A 108 7.00 -11.11 11.35
N LEU A 109 7.83 -11.38 10.35
CA LEU A 109 8.27 -10.36 9.38
C LEU A 109 7.10 -9.83 8.55
N LEU A 110 6.22 -10.71 8.09
CA LEU A 110 5.02 -10.32 7.36
C LEU A 110 4.06 -9.51 8.23
N ALA A 111 3.88 -9.86 9.51
CA ALA A 111 3.09 -9.07 10.44
C ALA A 111 3.64 -7.64 10.58
N VAL A 112 4.96 -7.50 10.68
CA VAL A 112 5.66 -6.20 10.72
C VAL A 112 5.43 -5.41 9.43
N LEU A 113 5.61 -6.02 8.25
CA LEU A 113 5.42 -5.35 6.96
C LEU A 113 3.99 -4.87 6.75
N VAL A 114 3.01 -5.68 7.13
CA VAL A 114 1.59 -5.35 7.01
C VAL A 114 1.20 -4.23 7.99
N ALA A 115 1.70 -4.27 9.23
CA ALA A 115 1.32 -3.30 10.27
C ALA A 115 2.15 -2.00 10.26
N TRP A 116 3.36 -2.01 9.70
CA TRP A 116 4.28 -0.86 9.66
C TRP A 116 3.68 0.43 9.10
N PRO A 117 3.06 0.45 7.91
CA PRO A 117 2.48 1.67 7.35
C PRO A 117 1.38 2.28 8.25
N TYR A 118 0.75 1.45 9.10
CA TYR A 118 -0.39 1.85 9.94
C TYR A 118 -0.03 2.09 11.41
N ARG A 119 1.27 2.08 11.74
CA ARG A 119 1.78 2.25 13.12
C ARG A 119 1.35 3.55 13.82
N LYS A 120 1.01 4.60 13.07
CA LYS A 120 0.56 5.89 13.64
C LYS A 120 -0.96 6.00 13.76
N VAL A 121 -1.71 5.12 13.08
CA VAL A 121 -3.16 5.23 12.91
C VAL A 121 -3.91 4.39 13.96
N SER A 122 -3.39 3.20 14.30
CA SER A 122 -4.07 2.27 15.22
C SER A 122 -3.14 1.79 16.34
N GLY A 123 -3.64 1.78 17.57
CA GLY A 123 -2.97 1.13 18.71
C GLY A 123 -2.81 -0.38 18.54
N ARG A 124 -3.74 -1.02 17.82
CA ARG A 124 -3.74 -2.47 17.57
C ARG A 124 -2.69 -2.85 16.53
N CYS A 125 -2.55 -2.07 15.46
CA CYS A 125 -1.44 -2.25 14.50
C CYS A 125 -0.08 -2.02 15.17
N ARG A 126 0.04 -1.09 16.12
CA ARG A 126 1.27 -0.94 16.93
C ARG A 126 1.56 -2.18 17.75
N ALA A 127 0.57 -2.74 18.44
CA ALA A 127 0.73 -3.97 19.20
C ALA A 127 1.11 -5.14 18.28
N ALA A 128 0.42 -5.32 17.15
CA ALA A 128 0.75 -6.35 16.16
C ALA A 128 2.18 -6.19 15.60
N LEU A 129 2.64 -4.95 15.39
CA LEU A 129 4.02 -4.64 15.05
C LEU A 129 5.00 -5.14 16.11
N VAL A 130 4.75 -4.85 17.39
CA VAL A 130 5.62 -5.27 18.50
C VAL A 130 5.65 -6.79 18.60
N PHE A 131 4.49 -7.46 18.54
CA PHE A 131 4.41 -8.92 18.57
C PHE A 131 5.09 -9.57 17.35
N GLY A 132 4.89 -9.02 16.16
CA GLY A 132 5.59 -9.47 14.95
C GLY A 132 7.11 -9.30 15.07
N LEU A 133 7.58 -8.18 15.62
CA LEU A 133 9.00 -7.91 15.83
C LEU A 133 9.62 -8.88 16.84
N LEU A 134 8.90 -9.19 17.93
CA LEU A 134 9.30 -10.22 18.89
C LEU A 134 9.38 -11.61 18.22
N GLY A 135 8.42 -11.91 17.35
CA GLY A 135 8.37 -13.12 16.52
C GLY A 135 9.59 -13.31 15.61
N VAL A 136 10.18 -12.21 15.13
CA VAL A 136 11.39 -12.23 14.29
C VAL A 136 12.67 -12.24 15.13
N LEU A 137 12.71 -11.45 16.21
CA LEU A 137 13.93 -11.26 16.98
C LEU A 137 14.31 -12.50 17.78
N ALA A 138 13.37 -13.21 18.38
CA ALA A 138 13.69 -14.39 19.20
C ALA A 138 14.50 -15.48 18.44
N PRO A 139 14.10 -15.93 17.24
CA PRO A 139 14.91 -16.89 16.48
C PRO A 139 16.27 -16.33 16.01
N LEU A 140 16.35 -15.03 15.68
CA LEU A 140 17.62 -14.39 15.27
C LEU A 140 18.60 -14.22 16.43
N VAL A 141 18.11 -13.84 17.62
CA VAL A 141 18.92 -13.73 18.84
C VAL A 141 19.44 -15.10 19.25
N ASN A 142 18.60 -16.13 19.17
CA ASN A 142 19.01 -17.51 19.44
C ASN A 142 20.10 -17.99 18.46
N LEU A 143 19.97 -17.67 17.17
CA LEU A 143 20.99 -17.94 16.16
C LEU A 143 22.32 -17.22 16.46
N ALA A 144 22.26 -15.95 16.87
CA ALA A 144 23.43 -15.10 17.08
C ALA A 144 24.18 -15.40 18.38
N LEU A 145 23.48 -15.73 19.46
CA LEU A 145 24.08 -16.01 20.78
C LEU A 145 24.48 -17.48 20.94
N GLY A 146 23.93 -18.40 20.12
CA GLY A 146 23.96 -19.83 20.42
C GLY A 146 23.02 -20.18 21.58
N PRO A 147 22.74 -21.49 21.80
CA PRO A 147 21.90 -21.89 22.92
C PRO A 147 22.54 -21.40 24.22
N VAL A 148 21.92 -20.42 24.87
CA VAL A 148 22.24 -20.08 26.26
C VAL A 148 21.62 -21.20 27.06
N GLY A 149 22.45 -22.17 27.43
CA GLY A 149 22.03 -23.33 28.21
C GLY A 149 21.21 -22.91 29.43
N TRP A 150 20.03 -23.48 29.53
CA TRP A 150 19.31 -23.69 30.77
C TRP A 150 19.38 -25.19 31.10
#